data_AF-A0A382DSI3-F1
#
_entry.id   AF-A0A382DSI3-F1
#
_cell.length_a   1.000
_cell.length_b   1.000
_cell.length_c   1.000
_cell.angle_alpha   90.00
_cell.angle_beta   90.00
_cell.angle_gamma   90.00
#
_symmetry.space_group_name_H-M   'P 1'
#
loop_
_entity.id
_entity.type
_entity.pdbx_description
1 polymer ?
#
loop_
_entity_poly.entity_id
_entity_poly.type
_entity_poly.pdbx_seq_one_letter_code
_entity_poly.pdbx_strand_id
1 'polypeptide(L)'
;MAEFFDRLTKYHISFIKKQYMFFVGSVGVEDRVNVSPKGMDTLRVLGPNQIVWLSYTGSGNETAAHVVENRRMTLMFCSFDKQPLIMRIYGSARLVYPRHSDRWQQHMTRFGHQTGTRQFFELDIATV
;
A
#
# COMPACT_ATOMS: atom_id res chain seq x y z
N MET A 1 7.69 -20.28 -12.92
CA MET A 1 8.31 -18.94 -13.07
C MET A 1 7.24 -17.92 -12.73
N ALA A 2 7.58 -16.81 -12.05
CA ALA A 2 6.59 -15.76 -11.78
C ALA A 2 6.28 -15.01 -13.08
N GLU A 3 5.02 -14.64 -13.28
CA GLU A 3 4.59 -13.76 -14.37
C GLU A 3 4.68 -12.30 -13.87
N PHE A 4 5.17 -11.41 -14.73
CA PHE A 4 5.34 -10.00 -14.43
C PHE A 4 4.47 -9.16 -15.35
N PHE A 5 3.89 -8.11 -14.80
CA PHE A 5 3.04 -7.18 -15.53
C PHE A 5 3.43 -5.73 -15.24
N ASP A 6 3.32 -4.86 -16.22
CA ASP A 6 3.59 -3.43 -16.04
C ASP A 6 2.50 -2.72 -15.22
N ARG A 7 1.34 -3.35 -15.05
CA ARG A 7 0.17 -2.76 -14.39
C ARG A 7 -0.82 -3.80 -13.87
N LEU A 8 -1.71 -3.36 -12.98
CA LEU A 8 -2.80 -4.21 -12.49
C LEU A 8 -3.82 -4.51 -13.58
N THR A 9 -4.15 -5.78 -13.72
CA THR A 9 -5.29 -6.25 -14.53
C THR A 9 -6.56 -6.24 -13.68
N LYS A 10 -7.73 -6.39 -14.32
CA LYS A 10 -9.00 -6.58 -13.60
C LYS A 10 -8.95 -7.78 -12.65
N TYR A 11 -8.22 -8.84 -13.04
CA TYR A 11 -8.00 -10.01 -12.20
C TYR A 11 -7.19 -9.67 -10.95
N HIS A 12 -6.07 -8.94 -11.08
CA HIS A 12 -5.26 -8.50 -9.93
C HIS A 12 -6.09 -7.64 -8.96
N ILE A 13 -6.88 -6.70 -9.48
CA ILE A 13 -7.74 -5.84 -8.66
C ILE A 13 -8.81 -6.66 -7.92
N SER A 14 -9.42 -7.64 -8.59
CA SER A 14 -10.38 -8.54 -7.96
C SER A 14 -9.73 -9.37 -6.85
N PHE A 15 -8.50 -9.85 -7.08
CA PHE A 15 -7.74 -10.59 -6.08
C PHE A 15 -7.41 -9.74 -4.84
N ILE A 16 -6.89 -8.52 -5.03
CA ILE A 16 -6.61 -7.57 -3.94
C ILE A 16 -7.85 -7.35 -3.06
N LYS A 17 -9.01 -7.12 -3.68
CA LYS A 17 -10.28 -6.84 -2.96
C LYS A 17 -10.77 -8.00 -2.08
N LYS A 18 -10.32 -9.22 -2.34
CA LYS A 18 -10.70 -10.41 -1.53
C LYS A 18 -9.79 -10.60 -0.32
N GLN A 19 -8.67 -9.89 -0.22
CA GLN A 19 -7.72 -10.11 0.85
C GLN A 19 -8.09 -9.29 2.09
N TYR A 20 -8.10 -9.95 3.25
CA TYR A 20 -8.30 -9.30 4.55
C TYR A 20 -7.07 -8.52 5.04
N MET A 21 -5.91 -8.86 4.50
CA MET A 21 -4.61 -8.35 4.92
C MET A 21 -3.64 -8.32 3.74
N PHE A 22 -2.69 -7.39 3.79
CA PHE A 22 -1.54 -7.30 2.90
C PHE A 22 -0.29 -6.96 3.72
N PHE A 23 0.88 -7.17 3.14
CA PHE A 23 2.16 -6.88 3.78
C PHE A 23 2.85 -5.75 3.03
N VAL A 24 3.48 -4.85 3.78
CA VAL A 24 4.25 -3.73 3.25
C VAL A 24 5.72 -3.97 3.55
N GLY A 25 6.52 -4.13 2.51
CA GLY A 25 7.98 -4.17 2.56
C GLY A 25 8.58 -2.79 2.25
N SER A 26 9.49 -2.33 3.11
CA SER A 26 10.20 -1.04 2.95
C SER A 26 11.60 -1.13 3.57
N VAL A 27 12.51 -0.28 3.13
CA VAL A 27 13.87 -0.19 3.69
C VAL A 27 14.40 1.23 3.54
N GLY A 28 15.05 1.76 4.57
CA GLY A 28 15.82 3.01 4.51
C GLY A 28 17.11 2.84 3.70
N VAL A 29 18.05 3.78 3.84
CA VAL A 29 19.33 3.69 3.11
C VAL A 29 20.29 2.69 3.77
N GLU A 30 20.43 2.76 5.09
CA GLU A 30 21.30 1.88 5.90
C GLU A 30 20.52 1.08 6.96
N ASP A 31 19.19 1.14 6.90
CA ASP A 31 18.30 0.51 7.87
C ASP A 31 18.03 -0.98 7.58
N ARG A 32 17.43 -1.62 8.58
CA ARG A 32 16.91 -2.98 8.45
C ARG A 32 15.72 -3.00 7.48
N VAL A 33 15.56 -4.11 6.78
CA VAL A 33 14.34 -4.35 6.00
C VAL A 33 13.16 -4.49 6.95
N ASN A 34 12.14 -3.66 6.77
CA ASN A 34 10.89 -3.70 7.52
C ASN A 34 9.81 -4.39 6.69
N VAL A 35 9.06 -5.29 7.33
CA VAL A 35 7.85 -5.92 6.78
C VAL A 35 6.72 -5.75 7.78
N SER A 36 5.67 -5.05 7.39
CA SER A 36 4.54 -4.71 8.26
C SER A 36 3.22 -5.25 7.70
N PRO A 37 2.45 -6.08 8.43
CA PRO A 37 1.11 -6.44 8.04
C PRO A 37 0.15 -5.25 8.19
N LYS A 38 -0.78 -5.11 7.24
CA LYS A 38 -1.86 -4.12 7.23
C LYS A 38 -3.15 -4.81 6.84
N GLY A 39 -4.23 -4.50 7.53
CA GLY A 39 -5.55 -5.07 7.27
C GLY A 39 -6.63 -4.02 7.44
N MET A 40 -7.84 -4.48 7.73
CA MET A 40 -9.04 -3.63 7.77
C MET A 40 -9.30 -2.94 6.42
N ASP A 41 -10.19 -1.96 6.41
CA ASP A 41 -10.55 -1.21 5.21
C ASP A 41 -9.56 -0.07 4.90
N THR A 42 -8.27 -0.40 4.77
CA THR A 42 -7.18 0.59 4.70
C THR A 42 -6.58 0.79 3.31
N LEU A 43 -7.03 0.06 2.28
CA LEU A 43 -6.46 0.12 0.93
C LEU A 43 -7.52 0.41 -0.14
N ARG A 44 -7.17 1.23 -1.13
CA ARG A 44 -7.94 1.48 -2.34
C ARG A 44 -7.03 1.36 -3.56
N VAL A 45 -7.51 0.67 -4.59
CA VAL A 45 -6.91 0.72 -5.93
C VAL A 45 -7.55 1.88 -6.68
N LEU A 46 -6.77 2.90 -7.04
CA LEU A 46 -7.26 4.09 -7.75
C LEU A 46 -7.25 3.92 -9.26
N GLY A 47 -6.43 2.99 -9.75
CA GLY A 47 -6.34 2.66 -11.16
C GLY A 47 -5.31 1.55 -11.41
N PRO A 48 -5.01 1.21 -12.67
CA PRO A 48 -4.10 0.12 -13.00
C PRO A 48 -2.67 0.35 -12.51
N ASN A 49 -2.28 1.61 -12.30
CA ASN A 49 -0.91 1.99 -11.90
C ASN A 49 -0.82 2.66 -10.53
N GLN A 50 -1.91 2.68 -9.76
CA GLN A 50 -1.93 3.43 -8.50
C GLN A 50 -2.77 2.76 -7.42
N ILE A 51 -2.15 2.61 -6.25
CA ILE A 51 -2.78 2.19 -5.00
C ILE A 51 -2.61 3.31 -3.98
N VAL A 52 -3.61 3.52 -3.14
CA VAL A 52 -3.47 4.30 -1.91
C VAL A 52 -3.84 3.44 -0.71
N TRP A 53 -3.09 3.56 0.36
CA TRP A 53 -3.46 2.97 1.65
C TRP A 53 -3.18 3.93 2.80
N LEU A 54 -3.80 3.69 3.95
CA LEU A 54 -3.68 4.55 5.13
C LEU A 54 -3.08 3.81 6.32
N SER A 55 -2.39 4.57 7.18
CA SER A 55 -1.95 4.07 8.48
C SER A 55 -2.67 4.80 9.61
N TYR A 56 -3.02 4.07 10.67
CA TYR A 56 -3.63 4.63 11.86
C TYR A 56 -2.59 5.11 12.90
N THR A 57 -3.00 6.05 13.74
CA THR A 57 -2.33 6.40 14.99
C THR A 57 -2.26 5.17 15.91
N GLY A 58 -1.10 4.92 16.53
CA GLY A 58 -0.86 3.74 17.37
C GLY A 58 -0.11 2.60 16.66
N SER A 59 -0.02 2.61 15.33
CA SER A 59 0.90 1.76 14.59
C SER A 59 2.31 2.36 14.59
N GLY A 60 3.35 1.51 14.58
CA GLY A 60 4.73 1.95 14.31
C GLY A 60 4.82 2.70 12.98
N ASN A 61 5.74 3.68 12.89
CA ASN A 61 5.83 4.59 11.75
C ASN A 61 7.06 4.40 10.88
N GLU A 62 7.75 3.27 11.03
CA GLU A 62 9.02 2.98 10.36
C GLU A 62 8.88 2.99 8.84
N THR A 63 7.80 2.44 8.27
CA THR A 63 7.53 2.52 6.83
C THR A 63 7.50 3.95 6.31
N ALA A 64 6.98 4.91 7.10
CA ALA A 64 6.97 6.31 6.69
C ALA A 64 8.38 6.91 6.73
N ALA A 65 9.18 6.58 7.75
CA ALA A 65 10.58 7.00 7.82
C ALA A 65 11.37 6.47 6.62
N HIS A 66 11.25 5.17 6.32
CA HIS A 66 11.87 4.57 5.13
C HIS A 66 11.46 5.27 3.84
N VAL A 67 10.17 5.60 3.64
CA VAL A 67 9.70 6.26 2.40
C VAL A 67 10.28 7.67 2.22
N VAL A 68 10.58 8.38 3.31
CA VAL A 68 11.25 9.70 3.24
C VAL A 68 12.66 9.57 2.66
N GLU A 69 13.39 8.53 3.06
CA GLU A 69 14.76 8.28 2.63
C GLU A 69 14.84 7.54 1.28
N ASN A 70 14.01 6.52 1.11
CA ASN A 70 13.98 5.61 -0.02
C ASN A 70 12.53 5.27 -0.36
N ARG A 71 12.06 5.78 -1.49
CA ARG A 71 10.66 5.67 -1.91
C ARG A 71 10.25 4.26 -2.34
N ARG A 72 11.17 3.29 -2.45
CA ARG A 72 10.85 1.94 -2.91
C ARG A 72 9.96 1.21 -1.90
N MET A 73 8.87 0.63 -2.39
CA MET A 73 7.91 -0.12 -1.59
C MET A 73 7.47 -1.38 -2.33
N THR A 74 7.31 -2.47 -1.57
CA THR A 74 6.63 -3.68 -2.04
C THR A 74 5.34 -3.87 -1.26
N LEU A 75 4.22 -4.08 -1.95
CA LEU A 75 3.02 -4.66 -1.34
C LEU A 75 2.96 -6.14 -1.69
N MET A 76 2.61 -6.99 -0.72
CA MET A 76 2.41 -8.42 -0.95
C MET A 76 1.03 -8.85 -0.46
N PHE A 77 0.36 -9.65 -1.27
CA PHE A 77 -0.95 -10.22 -1.02
C PHE A 77 -0.83 -11.75 -1.08
N CYS A 78 -1.41 -12.44 -0.11
CA CYS A 78 -1.43 -13.89 -0.05
C CYS A 78 -2.88 -14.36 -0.04
N SER A 79 -3.20 -15.31 -0.91
CA SER A 79 -4.45 -16.04 -0.84
C SER A 79 -4.41 -17.01 0.33
N PHE A 80 -5.40 -16.91 1.21
CA PHE A 80 -5.67 -17.89 2.27
C PHE A 80 -6.93 -18.72 1.96
N ASP A 81 -7.34 -18.75 0.69
CA ASP A 81 -8.46 -19.55 0.18
C ASP A 81 -7.92 -20.73 -0.67
N LYS A 82 -8.81 -21.52 -1.30
CA LYS A 82 -8.49 -22.74 -2.04
C LYS A 82 -7.41 -22.59 -3.11
N GLN A 83 -7.29 -21.42 -3.74
CA GLN A 83 -6.27 -21.16 -4.75
C GLN A 83 -5.03 -20.54 -4.09
N PRO A 84 -3.88 -21.24 -4.05
CA PRO A 84 -2.66 -20.69 -3.46
C PRO A 84 -2.04 -19.67 -4.43
N LEU A 85 -2.24 -18.39 -4.15
CA LEU A 85 -1.70 -17.28 -4.95
C LEU A 85 -0.95 -16.29 -4.06
N ILE A 86 0.26 -15.92 -4.48
CA ILE A 86 1.04 -14.84 -3.88
C ILE A 86 1.26 -13.80 -4.97
N MET A 87 0.81 -12.57 -4.72
CA MET A 87 0.98 -11.45 -5.64
C MET A 87 1.83 -10.38 -4.96
N ARG A 88 2.80 -9.85 -5.70
CA ARG A 88 3.63 -8.73 -5.24
C ARG A 88 3.35 -7.52 -6.13
N ILE A 89 3.53 -6.32 -5.59
CA ILE A 89 3.42 -5.07 -6.32
C ILE A 89 4.61 -4.23 -5.90
N TYR A 90 5.41 -3.85 -6.87
CA TYR A 90 6.61 -3.05 -6.69
C TYR A 90 6.36 -1.64 -7.21
N GLY A 91 6.83 -0.64 -6.48
CA GLY A 91 6.63 0.74 -6.89
C GLY A 91 7.36 1.75 -6.03
N SER A 92 7.02 3.01 -6.27
CA SER A 92 7.51 4.14 -5.50
C SER A 92 6.38 4.77 -4.71
N ALA A 93 6.57 4.93 -3.41
CA ALA A 93 5.60 5.47 -2.49
C ALA A 93 5.84 6.95 -2.18
N ARG A 94 4.75 7.67 -1.90
CA ARG A 94 4.75 9.05 -1.43
C ARG A 94 3.79 9.21 -0.26
N LEU A 95 4.12 10.10 0.66
CA LEU A 95 3.34 10.34 1.88
C LEU A 95 2.38 11.52 1.68
N VAL A 96 1.14 11.34 2.12
CA VAL A 96 0.14 12.42 2.23
C VAL A 96 -0.23 12.62 3.69
N TYR A 97 0.09 13.79 4.21
CA TYR A 97 -0.16 14.19 5.60
C TYR A 97 -1.36 15.15 5.69
N PRO A 98 -1.95 15.34 6.88
CA PRO A 98 -3.04 16.31 7.09
C PRO A 98 -2.75 17.73 6.59
N ARG A 99 -1.49 18.15 6.66
CA ARG A 99 -1.02 19.46 6.15
C ARG A 99 -1.12 19.61 4.62
N HIS A 100 -1.25 18.51 3.87
CA HIS A 100 -1.44 18.54 2.42
C HIS A 100 -2.95 18.64 2.10
N SER A 101 -3.58 19.74 2.52
CA SER A 101 -5.05 19.92 2.63
C SER A 101 -5.85 19.24 1.52
N ASP A 102 -5.60 19.58 0.26
CA ASP A 102 -6.46 19.15 -0.84
C ASP A 102 -6.34 17.65 -1.11
N ARG A 103 -5.10 17.16 -1.18
CA ARG A 103 -4.80 15.73 -1.44
C ARG A 103 -5.22 14.85 -0.27
N TRP A 104 -5.07 15.37 0.96
CA TRP A 104 -5.58 14.75 2.17
C TRP A 104 -7.10 14.59 2.13
N GLN A 105 -7.84 15.67 1.85
CA GLN A 105 -9.30 15.65 1.81
C GLN A 105 -9.84 14.72 0.73
N GLN A 106 -9.18 14.65 -0.44
CA GLN A 106 -9.55 13.69 -1.47
C GLN A 106 -9.47 12.25 -0.97
N HIS A 107 -8.40 11.87 -0.26
CA HIS A 107 -8.29 10.52 0.29
C HIS A 107 -9.24 10.28 1.45
N MET A 108 -9.38 11.22 2.39
CA MET A 108 -10.36 11.12 3.48
C MET A 108 -11.77 10.83 2.93
N THR A 109 -12.17 11.50 1.85
CA THR A 109 -13.43 11.23 1.15
C THR A 109 -13.50 9.80 0.61
N ARG A 110 -12.45 9.30 -0.06
CA ARG A 110 -12.39 7.93 -0.62
C ARG A 110 -12.47 6.83 0.44
N PHE A 111 -12.04 7.11 1.67
CA PHE A 111 -12.02 6.17 2.79
C PHE A 111 -13.19 6.34 3.77
N GLY A 112 -14.05 7.35 3.56
CA GLY A 112 -15.20 7.60 4.44
C GLY A 112 -14.81 8.17 5.81
N HIS A 113 -13.78 9.02 5.88
CA HIS A 113 -13.33 9.70 7.10
C HIS A 113 -13.00 8.77 8.28
N GLN A 114 -12.09 7.83 8.05
CA GLN A 114 -11.61 6.89 9.07
C GLN A 114 -10.93 7.63 10.25
N THR A 115 -11.53 7.56 11.44
CA THR A 115 -10.96 8.13 12.67
C THR A 115 -9.59 7.52 12.97
N GLY A 116 -8.65 8.35 13.43
CA GLY A 116 -7.29 7.92 13.74
C GLY A 116 -6.38 7.77 12.52
N THR A 117 -6.81 8.17 11.31
CA THR A 117 -5.92 8.21 10.14
C THR A 117 -4.75 9.16 10.40
N ARG A 118 -3.51 8.64 10.34
CA ARG A 118 -2.27 9.40 10.54
C ARG A 118 -1.72 9.97 9.23
N GLN A 119 -1.57 9.11 8.24
CA GLN A 119 -1.10 9.48 6.90
C GLN A 119 -1.64 8.50 5.85
N PHE A 120 -1.63 8.93 4.59
CA PHE A 120 -1.80 8.05 3.45
C PHE A 120 -0.45 7.80 2.76
N PHE A 121 -0.36 6.65 2.10
CA PHE A 121 0.72 6.25 1.22
C PHE A 121 0.14 6.07 -0.18
N GLU A 122 0.60 6.87 -1.12
CA GLU A 122 0.31 6.69 -2.53
C GLU A 122 1.44 5.90 -3.16
N LEU A 123 1.11 4.75 -3.73
CA LEU A 123 2.05 3.87 -4.43
C LEU A 123 1.80 3.98 -5.93
N ASP A 124 2.78 4.50 -6.65
CA ASP A 124 2.83 4.40 -8.10
C ASP A 124 3.49 3.07 -8.48
N ILE A 125 2.75 2.25 -9.22
CA ILE A 125 3.13 0.87 -9.55
C ILE A 125 4.12 0.90 -10.71
N ALA A 126 5.23 0.20 -10.53
CA ALA A 126 6.21 -0.07 -11.58
C ALA A 126 6.05 -1.48 -12.14
N THR A 127 5.75 -2.46 -11.28
CA THR A 127 5.61 -3.86 -11.68
C THR A 127 4.68 -4.60 -10.73
N VAL A 128 3.87 -5.52 -11.27
CA VAL A 128 3.04 -6.48 -10.54
C VAL A 128 3.61 -7.87 -10.76
#